data_AF-A0A3B8Z4P3-F1
#
_entry.id   AF-A0A3B8Z4P3-F1
#
_cell.length_a   1.000
_cell.length_b   1.000
_cell.length_c   1.000
_cell.angle_alpha   90.00
_cell.angle_beta   90.00
_cell.angle_gamma   90.00
#
_symmetry.space_group_name_H-M   'P 1'
#
loop_
_entity.id
_entity.type
_entity.pdbx_description
1 polymer ?
#
loop_
_entity_poly.entity_id
_entity_poly.type
_entity_poly.pdbx_seq_one_letter_code
_entity_poly.pdbx_strand_id
1 'polypeptide(L)'
;MPDVTVLRRQRYLVLLTFVLATAVILSGFALGPSGKSRAAFTLEGNPIWDAGARAEALLPPEGRDVPLFVGPGLEEGEGNVLALSVLRELSRRHDEVMANDRISRHFASHYSSMVQMEVTGPWGMAETVRMIMNQESPVSQQINWTGPRFEDATDADLANVLTRLFEIESESGRRPYAKFVSGLEQQTDGSWRAGAFYILGMANTNSLYGPNG
;
A
#
# COMPACT_ATOMS: atom_id res chain seq x y z
N MET A 1 -49.48 -62.50 4.22
CA MET A 1 -48.06 -62.09 4.40
C MET A 1 -47.60 -61.46 3.10
N PRO A 2 -47.02 -60.25 3.09
CA PRO A 2 -46.55 -59.65 1.85
C PRO A 2 -45.41 -60.51 1.28
N ASP A 3 -45.44 -60.71 -0.04
CA ASP A 3 -44.44 -61.50 -0.75
C ASP A 3 -43.04 -60.89 -0.54
N VAL A 4 -42.11 -61.71 -0.04
CA VAL A 4 -40.74 -61.32 0.30
C VAL A 4 -40.02 -60.72 -0.92
N THR A 5 -40.38 -61.16 -2.13
CA THR A 5 -39.83 -60.62 -3.39
C THR A 5 -40.31 -59.19 -3.68
N VAL A 6 -41.57 -58.88 -3.37
CA VAL A 6 -42.17 -57.55 -3.52
C VAL A 6 -41.55 -56.57 -2.53
N LEU A 7 -41.42 -56.97 -1.26
CA LEU A 7 -40.77 -56.16 -0.22
C LEU A 7 -39.30 -55.88 -0.54
N ARG A 8 -38.58 -56.87 -1.08
CA ARG A 8 -37.18 -56.72 -1.51
C ARG A 8 -37.05 -55.74 -2.68
N ARG A 9 -37.94 -55.81 -3.67
CA ARG A 9 -37.97 -54.88 -4.82
C ARG A 9 -38.29 -53.45 -4.39
N GLN A 10 -39.27 -53.27 -3.49
CA GLN A 10 -39.59 -51.96 -2.93
C GLN A 10 -38.42 -51.36 -2.14
N ARG A 11 -37.72 -52.15 -1.33
CA ARG A 11 -36.51 -51.70 -0.61
C ARG A 11 -35.42 -51.21 -1.57
N TYR A 12 -35.13 -51.95 -2.64
CA TYR A 12 -34.13 -51.51 -3.62
C TYR A 12 -34.57 -50.25 -4.36
N LEU A 13 -35.85 -50.11 -4.66
CA LEU A 13 -36.38 -48.93 -5.34
C LEU A 13 -36.30 -47.67 -4.45
N VAL A 14 -36.64 -47.79 -3.16
CA VAL A 14 -36.48 -46.71 -2.17
C VAL A 14 -35.01 -46.32 -2.01
N LEU A 15 -34.10 -47.30 -1.89
CA LEU A 15 -32.67 -47.05 -1.78
C LEU A 15 -32.12 -46.35 -3.04
N LEU A 16 -32.53 -46.79 -4.23
CA LEU A 16 -32.15 -46.16 -5.49
C LEU A 16 -32.63 -44.70 -5.54
N THR A 17 -33.87 -44.45 -5.15
CA THR A 17 -34.47 -43.11 -5.18
C THR A 17 -33.76 -42.20 -4.17
N PHE A 18 -33.43 -42.71 -3.00
CA PHE A 18 -32.66 -42.00 -1.98
C PHE A 18 -31.25 -41.64 -2.48
N VAL A 19 -30.55 -42.58 -3.11
CA VAL A 19 -29.22 -42.33 -3.69
C VAL A 19 -29.29 -41.26 -4.78
N LEU A 20 -30.28 -41.33 -5.67
CA LEU A 20 -30.46 -40.36 -6.74
C LEU A 20 -30.77 -38.96 -6.20
N ALA A 21 -31.69 -38.86 -5.25
CA ALA A 21 -32.01 -37.60 -4.59
C ALA A 21 -30.80 -37.01 -3.85
N THR A 22 -30.03 -37.86 -3.17
CA THR A 22 -28.81 -37.45 -2.46
C THR A 22 -27.74 -36.95 -3.43
N ALA A 23 -27.55 -37.63 -4.57
CA ALA A 23 -26.60 -37.20 -5.60
C ALA A 23 -26.97 -35.84 -6.21
N VAL A 24 -28.27 -35.59 -6.44
CA VAL A 24 -28.76 -34.29 -6.91
C VAL A 24 -28.49 -33.19 -5.88
N ILE A 25 -28.76 -33.44 -4.60
CA ILE A 25 -28.49 -32.46 -3.52
C ILE A 25 -26.99 -32.18 -3.41
N LEU A 26 -26.16 -33.23 -3.41
CA LEU A 26 -24.72 -33.10 -3.26
C LEU A 26 -24.03 -32.44 -4.46
N SER A 27 -24.63 -32.52 -5.66
CA SER A 27 -24.11 -31.81 -6.84
C SER A 27 -24.03 -30.29 -6.64
N GLY A 28 -24.88 -29.72 -5.79
CA GLY A 28 -24.85 -28.30 -5.43
C GLY A 28 -23.57 -27.88 -4.68
N PHE A 29 -22.89 -28.79 -3.99
CA PHE A 29 -21.61 -28.49 -3.33
C PHE A 29 -20.44 -28.39 -4.32
N ALA A 30 -20.52 -29.10 -5.45
CA ALA A 30 -19.51 -29.02 -6.52
C ALA A 30 -19.68 -27.79 -7.42
N LEU A 31 -20.91 -27.27 -7.51
CA LEU A 31 -21.28 -26.10 -8.33
C LEU A 31 -21.45 -24.81 -7.50
N GLY A 32 -21.23 -24.88 -6.19
CA GLY A 32 -21.30 -23.72 -5.31
C GLY A 32 -20.18 -22.70 -5.60
N PRO A 33 -20.37 -21.42 -5.26
CA PRO A 33 -19.35 -20.39 -5.52
C PRO A 33 -18.06 -20.72 -4.77
N SER A 34 -17.02 -21.13 -5.49
CA SER A 34 -15.68 -21.34 -4.93
C SER A 34 -14.82 -20.12 -5.24
N GLY A 35 -14.72 -19.17 -4.32
CA GLY A 35 -13.82 -18.03 -4.49
C GLY A 35 -13.75 -17.15 -3.24
N LYS A 36 -12.61 -16.47 -3.05
CA LYS A 36 -12.43 -15.39 -2.07
C LYS A 36 -13.07 -14.07 -2.56
N SER A 37 -14.18 -14.17 -3.28
CA SER A 37 -14.85 -13.00 -3.83
C SER A 37 -15.42 -12.17 -2.70
N ARG A 38 -15.18 -10.85 -2.75
CA ARG A 38 -15.77 -9.88 -1.80
C ARG A 38 -17.30 -9.92 -1.80
N ALA A 39 -17.92 -10.58 -2.80
CA ALA A 39 -19.35 -10.84 -2.88
C ALA A 39 -19.92 -11.62 -1.68
N ALA A 40 -19.10 -12.40 -0.97
CA ALA A 40 -19.53 -13.10 0.25
C ALA A 40 -19.90 -12.12 1.40
N PHE A 41 -19.45 -10.86 1.30
CA PHE A 41 -19.75 -9.79 2.25
C PHE A 41 -20.75 -8.77 1.70
N THR A 42 -21.40 -9.06 0.56
CA THR A 42 -22.40 -8.18 -0.06
C THR A 42 -23.78 -8.82 -0.16
N LEU A 43 -24.80 -8.08 0.27
CA LEU A 43 -26.20 -8.41 -0.02
C LEU A 43 -26.64 -7.63 -1.27
N GLU A 44 -26.89 -8.36 -2.35
CA GLU A 44 -27.35 -7.80 -3.62
C GLU A 44 -28.66 -7.00 -3.42
N GLY A 45 -28.68 -5.76 -3.92
CA GLY A 45 -29.82 -4.86 -3.77
C GLY A 45 -29.97 -4.18 -2.40
N ASN A 46 -29.00 -4.33 -1.48
CA ASN A 46 -29.03 -3.67 -0.17
C ASN A 46 -28.08 -2.45 -0.08
N PRO A 47 -28.65 -1.24 0.01
CA PRO A 47 -28.11 0.02 0.50
C PRO A 47 -26.78 0.03 1.23
N ILE A 48 -26.78 -0.78 2.27
CA ILE A 48 -25.93 -0.73 3.45
C ILE A 48 -24.91 -1.87 3.41
N TRP A 49 -25.25 -2.98 2.77
CA TRP A 49 -24.39 -4.16 2.67
C TRP A 49 -23.78 -4.37 1.29
N ASP A 50 -24.11 -3.56 0.29
CA ASP A 50 -23.38 -3.53 -0.98
C ASP A 50 -22.04 -2.78 -0.85
N ALA A 51 -21.18 -3.29 0.04
CA ALA A 51 -19.85 -2.75 0.29
C ALA A 51 -18.92 -3.00 -0.90
N GLY A 52 -19.18 -4.04 -1.69
CA GLY A 52 -18.45 -4.37 -2.91
C GLY A 52 -18.68 -3.34 -4.00
N ALA A 53 -19.93 -3.06 -4.40
CA ALA A 53 -20.17 -2.05 -5.43
C ALA A 53 -19.85 -0.63 -4.95
N ARG A 54 -20.03 -0.32 -3.65
CA ARG A 54 -19.59 0.96 -3.09
C ARG A 54 -18.08 1.09 -3.04
N ALA A 55 -17.33 0.04 -2.69
CA ALA A 55 -15.88 0.06 -2.81
C ALA A 55 -15.45 0.20 -4.28
N GLU A 56 -16.13 -0.46 -5.22
CA GLU A 56 -15.80 -0.33 -6.65
C GLU A 56 -16.10 1.09 -7.19
N ALA A 57 -17.20 1.71 -6.75
CA ALA A 57 -17.62 3.04 -7.18
C ALA A 57 -16.88 4.19 -6.47
N LEU A 58 -16.53 4.03 -5.19
CA LEU A 58 -15.85 5.06 -4.38
C LEU A 58 -14.33 4.87 -4.31
N LEU A 59 -13.84 3.64 -4.54
CA LEU A 59 -12.43 3.27 -4.55
C LEU A 59 -12.11 2.50 -5.84
N PRO A 60 -12.25 3.15 -7.02
CA PRO A 60 -12.02 2.49 -8.29
C PRO A 60 -10.64 1.82 -8.33
N PRO A 61 -10.51 0.69 -9.05
CA PRO A 61 -9.29 -0.10 -9.07
C PRO A 61 -8.07 0.62 -9.68
N GLU A 62 -8.31 1.71 -10.40
CA GLU A 62 -7.29 2.51 -11.07
C GLU A 62 -6.71 3.56 -10.11
N GLY A 63 -5.40 3.49 -9.89
CA GLY A 63 -4.63 4.52 -9.19
C GLY A 63 -4.88 4.58 -7.68
N ARG A 64 -4.51 3.52 -6.94
CA ARG A 64 -4.58 3.54 -5.47
C ARG A 64 -3.27 3.97 -4.86
N ASP A 65 -3.35 4.73 -3.78
CA ASP A 65 -2.23 4.92 -2.86
C ASP A 65 -1.88 3.57 -2.21
N VAL A 66 -0.62 3.16 -2.36
CA VAL A 66 -0.04 2.03 -1.64
C VAL A 66 0.79 2.58 -0.48
N PRO A 67 0.22 2.78 0.72
CA PRO A 67 0.95 3.29 1.85
C PRO A 67 1.94 2.24 2.35
N LEU A 68 3.23 2.53 2.27
CA LEU A 68 4.26 1.75 2.96
C LEU A 68 4.64 2.46 4.27
N PHE A 69 4.53 1.77 5.39
CA PHE A 69 4.97 2.32 6.67
C PHE A 69 6.44 1.97 6.89
N VAL A 70 7.26 3.00 7.10
CA VAL A 70 8.66 2.83 7.48
C VAL A 70 8.77 3.13 8.97
N GLY A 71 9.29 2.17 9.73
CA GLY A 71 9.53 2.25 11.16
C GLY A 71 10.47 1.12 11.59
N PRO A 72 10.93 1.12 12.85
CA PRO A 72 11.70 0.00 13.38
C PRO A 72 10.88 -1.31 13.33
N GLY A 73 11.57 -2.45 13.24
CA GLY A 73 10.92 -3.74 13.43
C GLY A 73 10.19 -3.81 14.76
N LEU A 74 9.11 -4.59 14.83
CA LEU A 74 8.27 -4.72 16.03
C LEU A 74 9.06 -5.14 17.28
N GLU A 75 10.20 -5.80 17.10
CA GLU A 75 11.10 -6.27 18.16
C GLU A 75 12.39 -5.44 18.30
N GLU A 76 12.64 -4.49 17.40
CA GLU A 76 13.96 -3.83 17.24
C GLU A 76 14.12 -2.51 18.02
N GLY A 77 13.20 -2.21 18.95
CA GLY A 77 13.30 -1.02 19.80
C GLY A 77 13.12 0.29 19.01
N GLU A 78 13.74 1.37 19.50
CA GLU A 78 13.59 2.69 18.89
C GLU A 78 14.60 2.92 17.75
N GLY A 79 14.09 3.08 16.51
CA GLY A 79 14.89 3.46 15.33
C GLY A 79 14.70 4.94 14.95
N ASN A 80 15.69 5.52 14.29
CA ASN A 80 15.55 6.83 13.63
C ASN A 80 15.35 6.65 12.12
N VAL A 81 14.11 6.85 11.65
CA VAL A 81 13.80 6.71 10.21
C VAL A 81 14.37 7.85 9.36
N LEU A 82 14.84 8.94 9.98
CA LEU A 82 15.50 10.06 9.30
C LEU A 82 17.03 9.93 9.26
N ALA A 83 17.62 8.84 9.76
CA ALA A 83 19.06 8.62 9.65
C ALA A 83 19.49 8.51 8.17
N LEU A 84 20.65 9.10 7.81
CA LEU A 84 21.12 9.14 6.41
C LEU A 84 21.26 7.74 5.81
N SER A 85 21.73 6.77 6.60
CA SER A 85 21.83 5.36 6.19
C SER A 85 20.47 4.75 5.85
N VAL A 86 19.42 5.08 6.60
CA VAL A 86 18.05 4.60 6.34
C VAL A 86 17.49 5.25 5.08
N LEU A 87 17.65 6.57 4.91
CA LEU A 87 17.20 7.26 3.71
C LEU A 87 17.89 6.72 2.46
N ARG A 88 19.21 6.47 2.53
CA ARG A 88 19.97 5.86 1.43
C ARG A 88 19.46 4.45 1.08
N GLU A 89 19.23 3.61 2.07
CA GLU A 89 18.70 2.26 1.84
C GLU A 89 17.30 2.30 1.20
N LEU A 90 16.44 3.24 1.62
CA LEU A 90 15.12 3.41 1.02
C LEU A 90 15.20 3.90 -0.42
N SER A 91 16.06 4.87 -0.72
CA SER A 91 16.29 5.33 -2.10
C SER A 91 16.87 4.24 -2.99
N ARG A 92 17.79 3.42 -2.46
CA ARG A 92 18.33 2.26 -3.16
C ARG A 92 17.24 1.25 -3.51
N ARG A 93 16.34 0.92 -2.57
CA ARG A 93 15.19 0.04 -2.82
C ARG A 93 14.18 0.63 -3.79
N HIS A 94 13.96 1.93 -3.71
CA HIS A 94 13.16 2.63 -4.70
C HIS A 94 13.75 2.44 -6.10
N ASP A 95 15.06 2.63 -6.27
CA ASP A 95 15.72 2.46 -7.56
C ASP A 95 15.64 1.01 -8.07
N GLU A 96 15.74 0.01 -7.18
CA GLU A 96 15.50 -1.40 -7.54
C GLU A 96 14.08 -1.65 -8.04
N VAL A 97 13.07 -1.04 -7.39
CA VAL A 97 11.67 -1.13 -7.81
C VAL A 97 11.46 -0.48 -9.18
N MET A 98 12.06 0.70 -9.38
CA MET A 98 11.90 1.47 -10.61
C MET A 98 12.69 0.89 -11.80
N ALA A 99 13.82 0.24 -11.55
CA ALA A 99 14.61 -0.47 -12.57
C ALA A 99 13.95 -1.76 -13.06
N ASN A 100 12.95 -2.28 -12.34
CA ASN A 100 12.23 -3.49 -12.71
C ASN A 100 10.99 -3.15 -13.54
N ASP A 101 11.08 -3.20 -14.86
CA ASP A 101 9.97 -2.92 -15.80
C ASP A 101 8.69 -3.71 -15.54
N ARG A 102 8.80 -4.91 -14.94
CA ARG A 102 7.62 -5.71 -14.58
C ARG A 102 6.84 -5.08 -13.43
N ILE A 103 7.51 -4.38 -12.53
CA ILE A 103 6.94 -3.73 -11.37
C ILE A 103 6.63 -2.26 -11.68
N SER A 104 7.61 -1.52 -12.23
CA SER A 104 7.53 -0.08 -12.47
C SER A 104 6.36 0.32 -13.38
N ARG A 105 6.02 -0.52 -14.37
CA ARG A 105 4.86 -0.33 -15.27
C ARG A 105 3.52 -0.21 -14.55
N HIS A 106 3.45 -0.64 -13.29
CA HIS A 106 2.23 -0.60 -12.49
C HIS A 106 2.07 0.71 -11.73
N PHE A 107 3.12 1.52 -11.61
CA PHE A 107 3.04 2.85 -11.00
C PHE A 107 2.60 3.89 -12.03
N ALA A 108 1.69 4.75 -11.61
CA ALA A 108 1.27 5.92 -12.35
C ALA A 108 2.08 7.14 -11.89
N SER A 109 2.32 8.05 -12.84
CA SER A 109 2.82 9.38 -12.53
C SER A 109 1.72 10.20 -11.86
N HIS A 110 2.06 10.93 -10.79
CA HIS A 110 1.11 11.78 -10.07
C HIS A 110 1.83 12.97 -9.44
N TYR A 111 1.09 14.05 -9.21
CA TYR A 111 1.63 15.23 -8.54
C TYR A 111 1.86 14.94 -7.05
N SER A 112 3.11 15.11 -6.60
CA SER A 112 3.48 14.99 -5.19
C SER A 112 3.67 16.37 -4.58
N SER A 113 2.83 16.70 -3.60
CA SER A 113 2.91 17.97 -2.87
C SER A 113 4.22 18.14 -2.09
N MET A 114 4.94 17.05 -1.82
CA MET A 114 6.21 17.06 -1.07
C MET A 114 7.41 17.49 -1.93
N VAL A 115 7.33 17.38 -3.24
CA VAL A 115 8.41 17.85 -4.14
C VAL A 115 7.91 18.86 -5.16
N GLN A 116 6.62 19.22 -5.08
CA GLN A 116 5.94 20.21 -5.91
C GLN A 116 6.05 19.94 -7.41
N MET A 117 6.10 18.67 -7.80
CA MET A 117 6.17 18.23 -9.19
C MET A 117 5.57 16.84 -9.37
N GLU A 118 5.43 16.42 -10.62
CA GLU A 118 4.98 15.08 -10.98
C GLU A 118 6.11 14.05 -10.76
N VAL A 119 5.80 12.96 -10.08
CA VAL A 119 6.72 11.86 -9.79
C VAL A 119 6.05 10.51 -10.07
N THR A 120 6.85 9.53 -10.45
CA THR A 120 6.39 8.16 -10.68
C THR A 120 7.02 7.23 -9.66
N GLY A 121 6.24 6.29 -9.12
CA GLY A 121 6.73 5.28 -8.19
C GLY A 121 6.32 5.52 -6.73
N PRO A 122 6.80 4.67 -5.81
CA PRO A 122 6.59 4.84 -4.39
C PRO A 122 7.44 6.01 -3.85
N TRP A 123 6.78 7.02 -3.31
CA TRP A 123 7.34 8.30 -2.91
C TRP A 123 7.27 8.55 -1.41
N GLY A 124 8.38 8.92 -0.78
CA GLY A 124 8.39 9.27 0.65
C GLY A 124 9.52 10.22 1.00
N MET A 125 9.81 10.34 2.30
CA MET A 125 10.79 11.31 2.80
C MET A 125 12.19 11.11 2.20
N ALA A 126 12.62 9.86 2.01
CA ALA A 126 13.90 9.55 1.38
C ALA A 126 14.02 10.16 -0.03
N GLU A 127 13.01 9.95 -0.87
CA GLU A 127 12.99 10.47 -2.24
C GLU A 127 12.85 11.99 -2.28
N THR A 128 12.03 12.58 -1.38
CA THR A 128 11.95 14.03 -1.23
C THR A 128 13.31 14.63 -0.89
N VAL A 129 14.00 14.09 0.12
CA VAL A 129 15.34 14.56 0.51
C VAL A 129 16.33 14.37 -0.63
N ARG A 130 16.33 13.19 -1.28
CA ARG A 130 17.22 12.89 -2.41
C ARG A 130 17.07 13.89 -3.55
N MET A 131 15.85 14.17 -4.01
CA MET A 131 15.60 15.14 -5.08
C MET A 131 16.04 16.55 -4.68
N ILE A 132 15.76 16.96 -3.44
CA ILE A 132 16.15 18.28 -2.93
C ILE A 132 17.68 18.41 -2.94
N MET A 133 18.37 17.41 -2.42
CA MET A 133 19.83 17.41 -2.34
C MET A 133 20.48 17.37 -3.73
N ASN A 134 19.86 16.66 -4.66
CA ASN A 134 20.30 16.57 -6.05
C ASN A 134 19.90 17.79 -6.91
N GLN A 135 19.18 18.75 -6.34
CA GLN A 135 18.65 19.93 -7.04
C GLN A 135 17.65 19.59 -8.17
N GLU A 136 16.94 18.48 -8.02
CA GLU A 136 15.97 17.95 -8.98
C GLU A 136 14.53 18.37 -8.64
N SER A 137 14.31 19.00 -7.48
CA SER A 137 13.00 19.54 -7.07
C SER A 137 13.00 21.08 -7.02
N PRO A 138 11.87 21.75 -7.36
CA PRO A 138 11.67 23.18 -7.07
C PRO A 138 11.91 23.56 -5.60
N VAL A 139 11.67 22.63 -4.67
CA VAL A 139 11.88 22.84 -3.23
C VAL A 139 13.35 23.11 -2.92
N SER A 140 14.29 22.56 -3.70
CA SER A 140 15.74 22.84 -3.56
C SER A 140 16.04 24.33 -3.69
N GLN A 141 15.38 25.01 -4.63
CA GLN A 141 15.53 26.46 -4.81
C GLN A 141 14.80 27.22 -3.70
N GLN A 142 13.62 26.76 -3.29
CA GLN A 142 12.85 27.35 -2.19
C GLN A 142 13.65 27.42 -0.88
N ILE A 143 14.42 26.37 -0.57
CA ILE A 143 15.26 26.31 0.63
C ILE A 143 16.69 26.81 0.39
N ASN A 144 17.00 27.30 -0.82
CA ASN A 144 18.33 27.72 -1.25
C ASN A 144 19.41 26.66 -0.94
N TRP A 145 19.16 25.41 -1.33
CA TRP A 145 20.10 24.31 -1.13
C TRP A 145 21.30 24.42 -2.06
N THR A 146 22.50 24.47 -1.47
CA THR A 146 23.79 24.59 -2.20
C THR A 146 24.82 23.57 -1.71
N GLY A 147 24.42 22.58 -0.91
CA GLY A 147 25.30 21.54 -0.40
C GLY A 147 25.52 20.38 -1.37
N PRO A 148 26.11 19.26 -0.90
CA PRO A 148 26.42 18.12 -1.74
C PRO A 148 25.17 17.39 -2.26
N ARG A 149 25.37 16.57 -3.29
CA ARG A 149 24.36 15.61 -3.77
C ARG A 149 24.10 14.55 -2.71
N PHE A 150 22.95 13.89 -2.79
CA PHE A 150 22.48 12.93 -1.80
C PHE A 150 23.49 11.79 -1.51
N GLU A 151 24.11 11.25 -2.56
CA GLU A 151 25.10 10.16 -2.43
C GLU A 151 26.39 10.61 -1.74
N ASP A 152 26.76 11.89 -1.88
CA ASP A 152 28.00 12.46 -1.33
C ASP A 152 27.79 13.14 0.04
N ALA A 153 26.55 13.18 0.52
CA ALA A 153 26.16 13.89 1.73
C ALA A 153 26.74 13.29 3.03
N THR A 154 26.94 14.14 4.03
CA THR A 154 27.20 13.76 5.42
C THR A 154 25.96 13.92 6.29
N ASP A 155 26.00 13.41 7.52
CA ASP A 155 24.89 13.60 8.49
C ASP A 155 24.65 15.10 8.81
N ALA A 156 25.69 15.93 8.76
CA ALA A 156 25.58 17.37 8.95
C ALA A 156 24.85 18.05 7.79
N ASP A 157 25.11 17.60 6.55
CA ASP A 157 24.40 18.08 5.36
C ASP A 157 22.92 17.70 5.44
N LEU A 158 22.64 16.45 5.83
CA LEU A 158 21.27 15.98 6.02
C LEU A 158 20.53 16.78 7.09
N ALA A 159 21.15 17.01 8.24
CA ALA A 159 20.56 17.82 9.31
C ALA A 159 20.23 19.25 8.82
N ASN A 160 21.10 19.84 8.00
CA ASN A 160 20.87 21.16 7.41
C ASN A 160 19.65 21.16 6.47
N VAL A 161 19.58 20.19 5.54
CA VAL A 161 18.45 20.04 4.61
C VAL A 161 17.14 19.85 5.37
N LEU A 162 17.11 18.93 6.33
CA LEU A 162 15.92 18.62 7.10
C LEU A 162 15.44 19.82 7.93
N THR A 163 16.37 20.58 8.52
CA THR A 163 16.04 21.81 9.26
C THR A 163 15.31 22.79 8.35
N ARG A 164 15.90 23.13 7.19
CA ARG A 164 15.27 24.06 6.25
C ARG A 164 13.95 23.53 5.69
N LEU A 165 13.88 22.23 5.43
CA LEU A 165 12.67 21.57 4.92
C LEU A 165 11.52 21.65 5.93
N PHE A 166 11.78 21.38 7.21
CA PHE A 166 10.78 21.41 8.28
C PHE A 166 10.40 22.83 8.71
N GLU A 167 11.24 23.83 8.42
CA GLU A 167 10.94 25.26 8.60
C GLU A 167 10.03 25.84 7.51
N ILE A 168 9.79 25.12 6.40
CA ILE A 168 8.83 25.57 5.38
C ILE A 168 7.44 25.65 6.00
N GLU A 169 6.89 26.86 6.03
CA GLU A 169 5.53 27.16 6.44
C GLU A 169 4.67 27.51 5.23
N SER A 170 3.49 26.89 5.15
CA SER A 170 2.43 27.30 4.24
C SER A 170 1.83 28.64 4.70
N GLU A 171 1.09 29.31 3.82
CA GLU A 171 0.34 30.53 4.13
C GLU A 171 -0.61 30.38 5.34
N SER A 172 -1.05 29.14 5.61
CA SER A 172 -1.88 28.79 6.77
C SER A 172 -1.12 28.58 8.08
N GLY A 173 0.19 28.85 8.11
CA GLY A 173 1.10 28.60 9.25
C GLY A 173 1.39 27.11 9.50
N ARG A 174 0.96 26.22 8.60
CA ARG A 174 1.22 24.78 8.72
C ARG A 174 2.58 24.43 8.13
N ARG A 175 3.32 23.53 8.80
CA ARG A 175 4.56 22.92 8.32
C ARG A 175 4.26 21.57 7.65
N PRO A 176 4.09 21.50 6.32
CA PRO A 176 3.61 20.30 5.64
C PRO A 176 4.57 19.13 5.78
N TYR A 177 5.88 19.38 5.74
CA TYR A 177 6.91 18.35 5.83
C TYR A 177 7.03 17.74 7.23
N ALA A 178 6.88 18.56 8.28
CA ALA A 178 6.92 18.08 9.65
C ALA A 178 5.73 17.17 9.99
N LYS A 179 4.56 17.42 9.39
CA LYS A 179 3.35 16.61 9.62
C LYS A 179 3.39 15.21 9.00
N PHE A 180 4.25 15.00 8.02
CA PHE A 180 4.40 13.71 7.34
C PHE A 180 5.15 12.68 8.18
N VAL A 181 5.84 13.16 9.20
CA VAL A 181 6.77 12.40 10.01
C VAL A 181 6.21 12.29 11.43
N SER A 182 6.19 11.08 11.97
CA SER A 182 5.71 10.79 13.32
C SER A 182 6.85 10.81 14.32
N GLY A 183 6.62 11.42 15.49
CA GLY A 183 7.61 11.53 16.56
C GLY A 183 8.81 12.40 16.17
N LEU A 184 8.58 13.43 15.35
CA LEU A 184 9.63 14.33 14.90
C LEU A 184 10.19 15.14 16.08
N GLU A 185 11.49 15.03 16.31
CA GLU A 185 12.22 15.74 17.36
C GLU A 185 13.58 16.19 16.84
N GLN A 186 13.96 17.44 17.13
CA GLN A 186 15.31 17.92 16.91
C GLN A 186 16.17 17.64 18.15
N GLN A 187 17.29 16.94 17.95
CA GLN A 187 18.24 16.62 19.00
C GLN A 187 19.12 17.82 19.34
N THR A 188 19.80 17.77 20.48
CA THR A 188 20.67 18.88 20.96
C THR A 188 21.86 19.16 20.06
N ASP A 189 22.29 18.19 19.26
CA ASP A 189 23.37 18.32 18.28
C ASP A 189 22.88 18.88 16.92
N GLY A 190 21.60 19.22 16.81
CA GLY A 190 20.96 19.72 15.59
C GLY A 190 20.47 18.63 14.64
N SER A 191 20.74 17.35 14.91
CA SER A 191 20.22 16.24 14.12
C SER A 191 18.72 16.07 14.32
N TRP A 192 18.06 15.43 13.35
CA TRP A 192 16.62 15.16 13.41
C TRP A 192 16.35 13.69 13.65
N ARG A 193 15.37 13.43 14.51
CA ARG A 193 14.89 12.11 14.84
C ARG A 193 13.41 11.97 14.52
N ALA A 194 13.03 10.81 14.02
CA ALA A 194 11.63 10.42 13.91
C ALA A 194 11.44 8.92 14.08
N GLY A 195 10.25 8.53 14.53
CA GLY A 195 9.89 7.13 14.72
C GLY A 195 9.31 6.47 13.47
N ALA A 196 8.60 7.22 12.63
CA ALA A 196 8.00 6.66 11.40
C ALA A 196 7.65 7.74 10.37
N PHE A 197 7.55 7.34 9.10
CA PHE A 197 6.84 8.09 8.05
C PHE A 197 6.21 7.09 7.06
N TYR A 198 5.31 7.59 6.20
CA TYR A 198 4.67 6.78 5.18
C TYR A 198 5.25 7.04 3.79
N ILE A 199 5.24 6.05 2.91
CA ILE A 199 5.57 6.20 1.49
C ILE A 199 4.26 6.11 0.73
N LEU A 200 3.98 7.08 -0.12
CA LEU A 200 2.81 7.17 -0.99
C LEU A 200 3.19 6.77 -2.41
N GLY A 201 2.42 5.91 -3.07
CA GLY A 201 2.60 5.67 -4.49
C GLY A 201 1.27 5.33 -5.13
N MET A 202 0.99 5.91 -6.29
CA MET A 202 -0.20 5.58 -7.05
C MET A 202 0.08 4.41 -7.97
N ALA A 203 -0.61 3.30 -7.79
CA ALA A 203 -0.40 2.11 -8.60
C ALA A 203 -1.70 1.39 -8.99
N ASN A 204 -1.67 0.68 -10.12
CA ASN A 204 -2.76 -0.17 -10.56
C ASN A 204 -2.77 -1.48 -9.76
N THR A 205 -3.61 -1.52 -8.73
CA THR A 205 -3.69 -2.66 -7.80
C THR A 205 -4.19 -3.96 -8.43
N ASN A 206 -5.05 -3.90 -9.46
CA ASN A 206 -5.48 -5.09 -10.19
C ASN A 206 -4.31 -5.81 -10.86
N SER A 207 -3.32 -5.04 -11.31
CA SER A 207 -2.15 -5.55 -12.00
C SER A 207 -1.01 -5.94 -11.06
N LEU A 208 -0.93 -5.34 -9.87
CA LEU A 208 0.05 -5.65 -8.82
C LEU A 208 -0.29 -6.90 -8.00
N TYR A 209 -1.56 -7.05 -7.61
CA TYR A 209 -2.02 -8.14 -6.75
C TYR A 209 -2.67 -9.31 -7.53
N GLY A 210 -2.94 -9.11 -8.83
CA GLY A 210 -3.67 -10.06 -9.66
C GLY A 210 -5.12 -10.26 -9.21
N PRO A 211 -5.91 -11.10 -9.91
CA PRO A 211 -7.32 -11.33 -9.57
C PRO A 211 -7.55 -12.02 -8.22
N ASN A 212 -6.48 -12.50 -7.57
CA ASN A 212 -6.56 -13.28 -6.34
C ASN A 212 -6.26 -12.48 -5.07
N GLY A 213 -5.76 -11.23 -5.19
CA GLY A 213 -5.33 -10.42 -4.04
C GLY A 213 -3.99 -10.88 -3.48
#